data_AF-A0A7C6FGG7-F1
#
_entry.id   AF-A0A7C6FGG7-F1
#
_cell.length_a   1.000
_cell.length_b   1.000
_cell.length_c   1.000
_cell.angle_alpha   90.00
_cell.angle_beta   90.00
_cell.angle_gamma   90.00
#
_symmetry.space_group_name_H-M   'P 1'
#
loop_
_entity.id
_entity.type
_entity.pdbx_description
1 polymer ?
#
loop_
_entity_poly.entity_id
_entity_poly.type
_entity_poly.pdbx_seq_one_letter_code
_entity_poly.pdbx_strand_id
1 'polypeptide(L)'
;ELLDAFLLVDRSILQAKESVEVKIDYLYGDFASAMAMNETKVAPNFGKSQLIKTEADSLVAHIQSLKELLVMTADGIEYKDGDEYPSVSNQDIAAQLMIAERGSARSKELKERIGNYKELLKSFVSEEDTVLLNNITKTLNTDPPPMKDNVQKTWESEKFANVPMAASMTLLSQIQTDVRNMQSDVVRYLYMKIDEGSFKFNSIEPLVIPKSDYVIRGGEYYAEIMMAARDTTQPPIVKVDGRELNVHQGRGILTIPANSVGKKTWSGDISVMRPDGTYDIRQVKGEYIVAQPNVVISPTKMNVFYEGVDNPVEISAPGIASENLKVNISNARITKQGSDYVVKPNQGSSGKDAVISVSADIDGKTQRLGNKVFRVKRVPDPVAKVNNQRGGSIPKALLVAQMGIAADMENFEFDLKFKITKFSVSTTISGYVRNFDSNSTFFTDEQKDMLRRTSRGQQVFITDIEAVGPDGRTRSLGAIALVID
;
A
#
# COMPACT_ATOMS: atom_id res chain seq x y z
N GLU A 1 13.71 -36.11 69.92
CA GLU A 1 12.44 -35.40 69.67
C GLU A 1 12.62 -33.96 69.20
N LEU A 2 13.10 -33.01 70.01
CA LEU A 2 13.25 -31.60 69.56
C LEU A 2 14.25 -31.41 68.41
N LEU A 3 15.37 -32.14 68.42
CA LEU A 3 16.40 -32.07 67.36
C LEU A 3 15.94 -32.76 66.06
N ASP A 4 15.16 -33.83 66.16
CA ASP A 4 14.57 -34.51 65.00
C ASP A 4 13.58 -33.60 64.27
N ALA A 5 12.89 -32.72 65.00
CA ALA A 5 12.03 -31.70 64.42
C ALA A 5 12.83 -30.69 63.56
N PHE A 6 14.04 -30.31 63.96
CA PHE A 6 14.90 -29.44 63.13
C PHE A 6 15.32 -30.13 61.83
N LEU A 7 15.71 -31.42 61.88
CA LEU A 7 16.03 -32.18 60.66
C LEU A 7 14.83 -32.35 59.72
N LEU A 8 13.61 -32.46 60.27
CA LEU A 8 12.40 -32.50 59.46
C LEU A 8 12.12 -31.15 58.79
N VAL A 9 12.26 -30.05 59.55
CA VAL A 9 12.09 -28.69 59.03
C VAL A 9 13.14 -28.39 57.97
N ASP A 10 14.41 -28.75 58.19
CA ASP A 10 15.49 -28.58 57.21
C ASP A 10 15.17 -29.29 55.89
N ARG A 11 14.74 -30.55 55.94
CA ARG A 11 14.30 -31.29 54.75
C ARG A 11 13.14 -30.61 54.03
N SER A 12 12.16 -30.08 54.76
CA SER A 12 11.05 -29.33 54.16
C SER A 12 11.52 -28.03 53.50
N ILE A 13 12.50 -27.34 54.08
CA ILE A 13 13.09 -26.12 53.51
C ILE A 13 13.87 -26.45 52.24
N LEU A 14 14.64 -27.54 52.24
CA LEU A 14 15.38 -28.01 51.07
C LEU A 14 14.43 -28.38 49.91
N GLN A 15 13.31 -29.07 50.19
CA GLN A 15 12.29 -29.34 49.17
C GLN A 15 11.65 -28.06 48.62
N ALA A 16 11.43 -27.06 49.48
CA ALA A 16 10.93 -25.75 49.05
C ALA A 16 11.96 -25.04 48.15
N LYS A 17 13.25 -25.09 48.51
CA LYS A 17 14.37 -24.58 47.69
C LYS A 17 14.36 -25.21 46.29
N GLU A 18 14.34 -26.53 46.20
CA GLU A 18 14.31 -27.26 44.92
C GLU A 18 13.08 -26.87 44.07
N SER A 19 11.92 -26.75 44.71
CA SER A 19 10.69 -26.31 44.03
C SER A 19 10.79 -24.89 43.46
N VAL A 20 11.54 -24.01 44.13
CA VAL A 20 11.80 -22.64 43.67
C VAL A 20 12.84 -22.64 42.54
N GLU A 21 13.89 -23.47 42.63
CA GLU A 21 14.88 -23.63 41.58
C GLU A 21 14.25 -24.11 40.26
N VAL A 22 13.31 -25.06 40.33
CA VAL A 22 12.54 -25.49 39.15
C VAL A 22 11.75 -24.31 38.53
N LYS A 23 11.12 -23.45 39.34
CA LYS A 23 10.40 -22.26 38.84
C LYS A 23 11.35 -21.27 38.18
N ILE A 24 12.53 -21.08 38.75
CA ILE A 24 13.57 -20.21 38.21
C ILE A 24 14.03 -20.73 36.85
N ASP A 25 14.24 -22.04 36.70
CA ASP A 25 14.64 -22.64 35.42
C ASP A 25 13.56 -22.45 34.34
N TYR A 26 12.28 -22.58 34.69
CA TYR A 26 11.18 -22.24 33.78
C TYR A 26 11.23 -20.76 33.36
N LEU A 27 11.44 -19.83 34.29
CA LEU A 27 11.56 -18.40 33.97
C LEU A 27 12.73 -18.11 33.02
N TYR A 28 13.89 -18.74 33.22
CA TYR A 28 15.01 -18.60 32.29
C TYR A 28 14.71 -19.22 30.92
N GLY A 29 13.93 -20.30 30.87
CA GLY A 29 13.41 -20.87 29.63
C GLY A 29 12.47 -19.92 28.88
N ASP A 30 11.61 -19.21 29.60
CA ASP A 30 10.72 -18.17 29.05
C ASP A 30 11.53 -17.01 28.47
N PHE A 31 12.56 -16.54 29.19
CA PHE A 31 13.49 -15.53 28.69
C PHE A 31 14.21 -15.99 27.42
N ALA A 32 14.69 -17.23 27.36
CA ALA A 32 15.37 -17.76 26.18
C ALA A 32 14.43 -17.83 24.96
N SER A 33 13.17 -18.21 25.18
CA SER A 33 12.14 -18.21 24.14
C SER A 33 11.81 -16.80 23.67
N ALA A 34 11.71 -15.83 24.58
CA ALA A 34 11.47 -14.43 24.25
C ALA A 34 12.66 -13.80 23.50
N MET A 35 13.91 -14.13 23.87
CA MET A 35 15.13 -13.71 23.16
C MET A 35 15.14 -14.15 21.70
N ALA A 36 14.67 -15.38 21.41
CA ALA A 36 14.57 -15.88 20.04
C ALA A 36 13.55 -15.10 19.19
N MET A 37 12.55 -14.47 19.82
CA MET A 37 11.53 -13.67 19.14
C MET A 37 11.93 -12.20 18.98
N ASN A 38 12.56 -11.60 20.00
CA ASN A 38 12.92 -10.18 20.00
C ASN A 38 14.12 -9.88 20.90
N GLU A 39 15.31 -10.21 20.41
CA GLU A 39 16.57 -10.01 21.12
C GLU A 39 16.76 -8.57 21.60
N THR A 40 16.51 -7.57 20.76
CA THR A 40 16.73 -6.16 21.10
C THR A 40 15.92 -5.71 22.31
N LYS A 41 14.67 -6.20 22.41
CA LYS A 41 13.77 -5.86 23.51
C LYS A 41 14.10 -6.63 24.79
N VAL A 42 14.52 -7.89 24.67
CA VAL A 42 14.66 -8.82 25.81
C VAL A 42 16.06 -8.78 26.43
N ALA A 43 17.11 -8.57 25.63
CA ALA A 43 18.51 -8.67 26.04
C ALA A 43 18.87 -7.84 27.30
N PRO A 44 18.40 -6.59 27.48
CA PRO A 44 18.76 -5.80 28.67
C PRO A 44 18.28 -6.42 29.99
N ASN A 45 17.05 -6.93 30.02
CA ASN A 45 16.49 -7.54 31.23
C ASN A 45 17.00 -8.97 31.41
N PHE A 46 17.25 -9.70 30.33
CA PHE A 46 17.86 -11.03 30.40
C PHE A 46 19.29 -10.96 30.95
N GLY A 47 20.11 -10.01 30.50
CA GLY A 47 21.46 -9.82 31.03
C GLY A 47 21.49 -9.52 32.53
N LYS A 48 20.57 -8.67 33.02
CA LYS A 48 20.38 -8.44 34.47
C LYS A 48 20.00 -9.74 35.20
N SER A 49 19.06 -10.51 34.64
CA SER A 49 18.63 -11.78 35.23
C SER A 49 19.76 -12.82 35.31
N GLN A 50 20.68 -12.82 34.34
CA GLN A 50 21.86 -13.69 34.35
C GLN A 50 22.86 -13.28 35.42
N LEU A 51 23.05 -11.98 35.64
CA LEU A 51 23.89 -11.51 36.75
C LEU A 51 23.31 -11.92 38.11
N ILE A 52 21.99 -11.80 38.28
CA ILE A 52 21.30 -12.32 39.48
C ILE A 52 21.56 -13.81 39.65
N LYS A 53 21.50 -14.61 38.57
CA LYS A 53 21.77 -16.06 38.60
C LYS A 53 23.15 -16.35 39.14
N THR A 54 24.17 -15.73 38.55
CA THR A 54 25.57 -15.94 38.91
C THR A 54 25.83 -15.62 40.38
N GLU A 55 25.32 -14.48 40.87
CA GLU A 55 25.52 -14.07 42.27
C GLU A 55 24.73 -14.93 43.25
N ALA A 56 23.50 -15.35 42.89
CA ALA A 56 22.71 -16.26 43.70
C ALA A 56 23.36 -17.65 43.79
N ASP A 57 23.83 -18.21 42.66
CA ASP A 57 24.53 -19.49 42.60
C ASP A 57 25.82 -19.46 43.43
N SER A 58 26.60 -18.38 43.31
CA SER A 58 27.80 -18.13 44.11
C SER A 58 27.51 -18.08 45.61
N LEU A 59 26.46 -17.38 46.03
CA LEU A 59 26.06 -17.26 47.43
C LEU A 59 25.53 -18.60 47.99
N VAL A 60 24.67 -19.30 47.25
CA VAL A 60 24.14 -20.61 47.65
C VAL A 60 25.26 -21.65 47.77
N ALA A 61 26.22 -21.66 46.84
CA ALA A 61 27.40 -22.53 46.89
C ALA A 61 28.31 -22.19 48.08
N HIS A 62 28.50 -20.90 48.40
CA HIS A 62 29.25 -20.49 49.59
C HIS A 62 28.57 -21.00 50.86
N ILE A 63 27.25 -20.85 50.99
CA ILE A 63 26.48 -21.37 52.13
C ILE A 63 26.60 -22.89 52.20
N GLN A 64 26.57 -23.59 51.06
CA GLN A 64 26.76 -25.03 51.02
C GLN A 64 28.13 -25.44 51.56
N SER A 65 29.20 -24.74 51.15
CA SER A 65 30.55 -25.02 51.65
C SER A 65 30.68 -24.80 53.17
N LEU A 66 29.90 -23.88 53.74
CA LEU A 66 29.85 -23.66 55.19
C LEU A 66 29.15 -24.83 55.89
N LYS A 67 28.03 -25.34 55.35
CA LYS A 67 27.33 -26.52 55.86
C LYS A 67 28.23 -27.76 55.83
N GLU A 68 28.92 -27.98 54.73
CA GLU A 68 29.92 -29.05 54.58
C GLU A 68 31.05 -28.93 55.61
N LEU A 69 31.59 -27.72 55.80
CA LEU A 69 32.65 -27.48 56.77
C LEU A 69 32.20 -27.77 58.22
N LEU A 70 30.97 -27.40 58.58
CA LEU A 70 30.41 -27.66 59.92
C LEU A 70 30.37 -29.17 60.20
N VAL A 71 29.82 -29.96 59.27
CA VAL A 71 29.69 -31.41 59.43
C VAL A 71 31.06 -32.10 59.36
N MET A 72 31.92 -31.71 58.42
CA MET A 72 33.26 -32.26 58.30
C MET A 72 34.10 -32.02 59.56
N THR A 73 33.96 -30.86 60.19
CA THR A 73 34.71 -30.54 61.43
C THR A 73 34.17 -31.30 62.64
N ALA A 74 32.87 -31.56 62.68
CA ALA A 74 32.24 -32.26 63.80
C ALA A 74 32.34 -33.78 63.72
N ASP A 75 32.09 -34.33 62.53
CA ASP A 75 31.87 -35.75 62.30
C ASP A 75 32.92 -36.39 61.36
N GLY A 76 33.74 -35.59 60.67
CA GLY A 76 34.79 -36.08 59.77
C GLY A 76 34.27 -36.74 58.49
N ILE A 77 33.03 -36.44 58.10
CA ILE A 77 32.36 -36.99 56.92
C ILE A 77 32.08 -35.91 55.88
N GLU A 78 32.02 -36.33 54.61
CA GLU A 78 31.44 -35.50 53.55
C GLU A 78 29.93 -35.34 53.77
N TYR A 79 29.40 -34.16 53.43
CA TYR A 79 28.00 -33.83 53.64
C TYR A 79 27.37 -33.28 52.36
N LYS A 80 26.16 -33.74 52.05
CA LYS A 80 25.28 -33.16 51.05
C LYS A 80 23.94 -32.81 51.68
N ASP A 81 23.22 -31.90 51.03
CA ASP A 81 21.90 -31.48 51.51
C ASP A 81 20.95 -32.67 51.67
N GLY A 82 20.41 -32.82 52.89
CA GLY A 82 19.53 -33.93 53.24
C GLY A 82 20.22 -35.14 53.86
N ASP A 83 21.56 -35.16 53.93
CA ASP A 83 22.30 -36.23 54.59
C ASP A 83 22.11 -36.19 56.12
N GLU A 84 22.13 -37.37 56.74
CA GLU A 84 22.15 -37.51 58.19
C GLU A 84 23.58 -37.32 58.73
N TYR A 85 23.70 -36.65 59.87
CA TYR A 85 24.97 -36.43 60.54
C TYR A 85 24.83 -36.65 62.06
N PRO A 86 25.80 -37.29 62.76
CA PRO A 86 25.66 -37.61 64.18
C PRO A 86 25.65 -36.40 65.12
N SER A 87 26.40 -35.33 64.82
CA SER A 87 26.61 -34.20 65.75
C SER A 87 25.47 -33.17 65.80
N VAL A 88 24.23 -33.58 65.58
CA VAL A 88 23.03 -32.70 65.54
C VAL A 88 22.83 -31.84 66.78
N SER A 89 23.19 -32.34 67.97
CA SER A 89 23.06 -31.64 69.24
C SER A 89 24.25 -30.75 69.58
N ASN A 90 25.34 -30.78 68.80
CA ASN A 90 26.56 -30.05 69.10
C ASN A 90 26.33 -28.53 69.03
N GLN A 91 26.71 -27.78 70.07
CA GLN A 91 26.50 -26.33 70.16
C GLN A 91 27.80 -25.52 69.98
N ASP A 92 28.94 -26.20 69.97
CA ASP A 92 30.26 -25.55 70.00
C ASP A 92 30.80 -25.33 68.59
N ILE A 93 30.62 -26.29 67.67
CA ILE A 93 31.25 -26.27 66.35
C ILE A 93 30.79 -25.09 65.50
N ALA A 94 29.49 -24.79 65.49
CA ALA A 94 28.95 -23.65 64.75
C ALA A 94 29.49 -22.31 65.27
N ALA A 95 29.50 -22.13 66.59
CA ALA A 95 30.06 -20.95 67.23
C ALA A 95 31.57 -20.83 67.02
N GLN A 96 32.30 -21.95 67.12
CA GLN A 96 33.73 -22.01 66.89
C GLN A 96 34.07 -21.57 65.46
N LEU A 97 33.47 -22.20 64.45
CA LEU A 97 33.82 -21.97 63.05
C LEU A 97 33.33 -20.62 62.52
N MET A 98 32.12 -20.21 62.88
CA MET A 98 31.50 -18.99 62.35
C MET A 98 31.91 -17.74 63.14
N ILE A 99 32.08 -17.84 64.46
CA ILE A 99 32.31 -16.67 65.33
C ILE A 99 33.74 -16.62 65.88
N ALA A 100 34.25 -17.70 66.48
CA ALA A 100 35.52 -17.64 67.23
C ALA A 100 36.76 -17.68 66.32
N GLU A 101 36.76 -18.58 65.33
CA GLU A 101 37.88 -18.73 64.41
C GLU A 101 38.06 -17.53 63.49
N ARG A 102 39.32 -17.21 63.18
CA ARG A 102 39.70 -16.17 62.22
C ARG A 102 39.05 -14.81 62.50
N GLY A 103 38.73 -14.48 63.76
CA GLY A 103 38.10 -13.20 64.13
C GLY A 103 36.71 -12.99 63.53
N SER A 104 35.91 -14.06 63.45
CA SER A 104 34.56 -14.09 62.85
C SER A 104 34.54 -13.81 61.33
N ALA A 105 35.65 -14.09 60.62
CA ALA A 105 35.75 -13.79 59.20
C ALA A 105 34.66 -14.48 58.37
N ARG A 106 34.33 -15.74 58.66
CA ARG A 106 33.34 -16.52 57.89
C ARG A 106 31.93 -15.95 58.00
N SER A 107 31.49 -15.61 59.21
CA SER A 107 30.16 -15.03 59.42
C SER A 107 30.04 -13.61 58.86
N LYS A 108 31.11 -12.82 58.93
CA LYS A 108 31.19 -11.49 58.30
C LYS A 108 31.15 -11.58 56.79
N GLU A 109 31.89 -12.50 56.18
CA GLU A 109 31.87 -12.76 54.74
C GLU A 109 30.47 -13.17 54.27
N LEU A 110 29.82 -14.10 54.97
CA LEU A 110 28.46 -14.51 54.65
C LEU A 110 27.49 -13.32 54.71
N LYS A 111 27.56 -12.52 55.78
CA LYS A 111 26.74 -11.31 55.95
C LYS A 111 26.98 -10.29 54.83
N GLU A 112 28.24 -10.07 54.45
CA GLU A 112 28.62 -9.16 53.37
C GLU A 112 28.08 -9.64 52.02
N ARG A 113 28.24 -10.93 51.70
CA ARG A 113 27.71 -11.51 50.45
C ARG A 113 26.19 -11.40 50.37
N ILE A 114 25.46 -11.65 51.47
CA ILE A 114 24.00 -11.44 51.53
C ILE A 114 23.66 -9.95 51.31
N GLY A 115 24.42 -9.03 51.92
CA GLY A 115 24.25 -7.60 51.75
C GLY A 115 24.46 -7.14 50.31
N ASN A 116 25.54 -7.60 49.66
CA ASN A 116 25.85 -7.28 48.27
C ASN A 116 24.77 -7.83 47.32
N TYR A 117 24.31 -9.06 47.55
CA TYR A 117 23.23 -9.65 46.78
C TYR A 117 21.91 -8.87 46.94
N LYS A 118 21.58 -8.45 48.16
CA LYS A 118 20.41 -7.60 48.45
C LYS A 118 20.46 -6.28 47.69
N GLU A 119 21.60 -5.59 47.70
CA GLU A 119 21.73 -4.31 47.00
C GLU A 119 21.74 -4.48 45.47
N LEU A 120 22.31 -5.57 44.95
CA LEU A 120 22.20 -5.93 43.53
C LEU A 120 20.73 -6.07 43.10
N LEU A 121 19.94 -6.85 43.86
CA LEU A 121 18.53 -7.05 43.57
C LEU A 121 17.76 -5.73 43.56
N LYS A 122 17.98 -4.88 44.58
CA LYS A 122 17.34 -3.56 44.66
C LYS A 122 17.71 -2.66 43.49
N SER A 123 18.96 -2.73 42.98
CA SER A 123 19.41 -1.92 41.83
C SER A 123 18.67 -2.23 40.52
N PHE A 124 17.98 -3.38 40.44
CA PHE A 124 17.23 -3.80 39.26
C PHE A 124 15.72 -3.60 39.36
N VAL A 125 15.24 -3.12 40.51
CA VAL A 125 13.83 -2.83 40.77
C VAL A 125 13.62 -1.32 40.76
N SER A 126 12.56 -0.85 40.09
CA SER A 126 12.18 0.58 40.11
C SER A 126 11.87 1.06 41.52
N GLU A 127 12.26 2.30 41.85
CA GLU A 127 11.95 2.94 43.13
C GLU A 127 10.44 3.04 43.41
N GLU A 128 9.61 3.02 42.36
CA GLU A 128 8.15 3.03 42.47
C GLU A 128 7.57 1.70 42.99
N ASP A 129 8.26 0.57 42.82
CA ASP A 129 7.82 -0.74 43.29
C ASP A 129 8.23 -0.99 44.74
N THR A 130 7.62 -0.20 45.62
CA THR A 130 7.89 -0.23 47.07
C THR A 130 7.58 -1.59 47.70
N VAL A 131 6.68 -2.39 47.11
CA VAL A 131 6.29 -3.71 47.65
C VAL A 131 7.45 -4.69 47.49
N LEU A 132 7.99 -4.81 46.27
CA LEU A 132 9.10 -5.72 46.00
C LEU A 132 10.38 -5.29 46.74
N LEU A 133 10.68 -3.99 46.76
CA LEU A 133 11.83 -3.44 47.50
C LEU A 133 11.76 -3.76 49.00
N ASN A 134 10.58 -3.61 49.60
CA ASN A 134 10.37 -3.96 51.01
C ASN A 134 10.51 -5.47 51.26
N ASN A 135 10.04 -6.31 50.33
CA ASN A 135 10.16 -7.76 50.45
C ASN A 135 11.63 -8.22 50.41
N ILE A 136 12.41 -7.69 49.46
CA ILE A 136 13.86 -7.94 49.36
C ILE A 136 14.57 -7.54 50.65
N THR A 137 14.26 -6.35 51.16
CA THR A 137 14.89 -5.80 52.37
C THR A 137 14.58 -6.63 53.61
N LYS A 138 13.33 -7.09 53.77
CA LYS A 138 12.91 -7.90 54.92
C LYS A 138 13.47 -9.33 54.86
N THR A 139 13.45 -9.95 53.69
CA THR A 139 13.84 -11.36 53.52
C THR A 139 15.35 -11.52 53.67
N LEU A 140 16.16 -10.64 53.06
CA LEU A 140 17.63 -10.68 53.12
C LEU A 140 18.19 -9.79 54.23
N ASN A 141 17.47 -9.67 55.35
CA ASN A 141 17.88 -8.80 56.45
C ASN A 141 19.04 -9.42 57.25
N THR A 142 20.12 -8.65 57.38
CA THR A 142 21.31 -9.00 58.18
C THR A 142 21.61 -8.00 59.30
N ASP A 143 20.65 -7.14 59.61
CA ASP A 143 20.73 -6.20 60.71
C ASP A 143 20.76 -6.94 62.07
N PRO A 144 21.36 -6.34 63.11
CA PRO A 144 21.30 -6.90 64.45
C PRO A 144 19.84 -7.10 64.91
N PRO A 145 19.52 -8.23 65.58
CA PRO A 145 18.17 -8.45 66.11
C PRO A 145 17.79 -7.39 67.16
N PRO A 146 16.49 -7.20 67.44
CA PRO A 146 16.05 -6.30 68.51
C PRO A 146 16.70 -6.63 69.85
N MET A 147 17.06 -5.59 70.61
CA MET A 147 17.66 -5.73 71.93
C MET A 147 16.74 -6.51 72.87
N LYS A 148 17.29 -7.52 73.56
CA LYS A 148 16.58 -8.32 74.55
C LYS A 148 17.37 -8.30 75.86
N ASP A 149 16.69 -8.08 76.99
CA ASP A 149 17.30 -8.06 78.32
C ASP A 149 18.51 -7.09 78.44
N ASN A 150 18.43 -5.91 77.80
CA ASN A 150 19.51 -4.92 77.69
C ASN A 150 20.81 -5.40 77.02
N VAL A 151 20.76 -6.51 76.28
CA VAL A 151 21.90 -7.03 75.52
C VAL A 151 21.60 -6.95 74.02
N GLN A 152 22.42 -6.20 73.30
CA GLN A 152 22.39 -6.16 71.84
C GLN A 152 23.22 -7.33 71.30
N LYS A 153 22.55 -8.33 70.72
CA LYS A 153 23.24 -9.41 70.00
C LYS A 153 23.60 -8.95 68.59
N THR A 154 24.67 -9.51 68.04
CA THR A 154 24.97 -9.38 66.62
C THR A 154 24.17 -10.41 65.81
N TRP A 155 24.06 -10.22 64.50
CA TRP A 155 23.36 -11.16 63.62
C TRP A 155 24.00 -12.55 63.66
N GLU A 156 25.33 -12.59 63.65
CA GLU A 156 26.13 -13.81 63.70
C GLU A 156 25.92 -14.57 65.02
N SER A 157 25.89 -13.83 66.13
CA SER A 157 25.65 -14.41 67.46
C SER A 157 24.25 -15.03 67.57
N GLU A 158 23.22 -14.39 67.03
CA GLU A 158 21.86 -14.92 67.05
C GLU A 158 21.70 -16.20 66.20
N LYS A 159 22.45 -16.32 65.11
CA LYS A 159 22.37 -17.48 64.20
C LYS A 159 23.24 -18.66 64.62
N PHE A 160 24.38 -18.42 65.28
CA PHE A 160 25.41 -19.45 65.49
C PHE A 160 25.90 -19.62 66.94
N ALA A 161 25.62 -18.70 67.87
CA ALA A 161 26.14 -18.82 69.25
C ALA A 161 25.20 -19.64 70.16
N ASN A 162 25.73 -20.70 70.78
CA ASN A 162 24.97 -21.60 71.66
C ASN A 162 23.73 -22.22 70.99
N VAL A 163 23.79 -22.40 69.67
CA VAL A 163 22.72 -22.99 68.85
C VAL A 163 23.14 -24.40 68.44
N PRO A 164 22.29 -25.43 68.60
CA PRO A 164 22.60 -26.77 68.12
C PRO A 164 22.85 -26.79 66.62
N MET A 165 23.75 -27.65 66.16
CA MET A 165 24.13 -27.80 64.76
C MET A 165 22.92 -28.03 63.85
N ALA A 166 21.94 -28.83 64.29
CA ALA A 166 20.67 -29.00 63.56
C ALA A 166 19.98 -27.67 63.25
N ALA A 167 19.92 -26.76 64.22
CA ALA A 167 19.32 -25.45 64.04
C ALA A 167 20.18 -24.51 63.18
N SER A 168 21.51 -24.51 63.35
CA SER A 168 22.40 -23.71 62.48
C SER A 168 22.34 -24.16 61.01
N MET A 169 22.28 -25.47 60.75
CA MET A 169 22.11 -26.02 59.40
C MET A 169 20.76 -25.63 58.81
N THR A 170 19.68 -25.74 59.59
CA THR A 170 18.33 -25.30 59.20
C THR A 170 18.30 -23.81 58.84
N LEU A 171 18.98 -22.96 59.62
CA LEU A 171 19.07 -21.53 59.36
C LEU A 171 19.85 -21.22 58.07
N LEU A 172 20.92 -21.97 57.79
CA LEU A 172 21.68 -21.83 56.54
C LEU A 172 20.83 -22.26 55.32
N SER A 173 20.09 -23.36 55.43
CA SER A 173 19.13 -23.78 54.38
C SER A 173 18.02 -22.77 54.17
N GLN A 174 17.54 -22.13 55.24
CA GLN A 174 16.56 -21.05 55.13
C GLN A 174 17.13 -19.88 54.33
N ILE A 175 18.38 -19.46 54.61
CA ILE A 175 19.05 -18.39 53.86
C ILE A 175 19.21 -18.77 52.38
N GLN A 176 19.60 -20.01 52.06
CA GLN A 176 19.66 -20.48 50.66
C GLN A 176 18.29 -20.36 49.98
N THR A 177 17.23 -20.75 50.68
CA THR A 177 15.84 -20.69 50.17
C THR A 177 15.39 -19.25 49.97
N ASP A 178 15.72 -18.35 50.89
CA ASP A 178 15.46 -16.92 50.81
C ASP A 178 16.17 -16.28 49.61
N VAL A 179 17.43 -16.65 49.35
CA VAL A 179 18.19 -16.21 48.17
C VAL A 179 17.49 -16.66 46.88
N ARG A 180 17.06 -17.93 46.80
CA ARG A 180 16.33 -18.45 45.63
C ARG A 180 14.96 -17.79 45.45
N ASN A 181 14.21 -17.56 46.52
CA ASN A 181 12.92 -16.87 46.45
C ASN A 181 13.09 -15.44 45.91
N MET A 182 14.07 -14.69 46.42
CA MET A 182 14.32 -13.33 45.95
C MET A 182 14.87 -13.29 44.52
N GLN A 183 15.68 -14.27 44.12
CA GLN A 183 16.05 -14.47 42.72
C GLN A 183 14.78 -14.63 41.85
N SER A 184 13.90 -15.56 42.21
CA SER A 184 12.67 -15.85 41.47
C SER A 184 11.79 -14.60 41.31
N ASP A 185 11.55 -13.87 42.41
CA ASP A 185 10.69 -12.69 42.41
C ASP A 185 11.24 -11.56 41.53
N VAL A 186 12.54 -11.26 41.63
CA VAL A 186 13.17 -10.18 40.84
C VAL A 186 13.34 -10.58 39.38
N VAL A 187 13.69 -11.84 39.09
CA VAL A 187 13.76 -12.34 37.70
C VAL A 187 12.38 -12.28 37.04
N ARG A 188 11.31 -12.66 37.76
CA ARG A 188 9.94 -12.53 37.27
C ARG A 188 9.55 -11.07 37.03
N TYR A 189 9.91 -10.16 37.93
CA TYR A 189 9.71 -8.73 37.75
C TYR A 189 10.36 -8.22 36.45
N LEU A 190 11.63 -8.59 36.23
CA LEU A 190 12.36 -8.24 35.01
C LEU A 190 11.72 -8.81 33.75
N TYR A 191 11.15 -10.01 33.83
CA TYR A 191 10.42 -10.64 32.72
C TYR A 191 9.15 -9.85 32.39
N MET A 192 8.34 -9.51 33.40
CA MET A 192 7.11 -8.73 33.21
C MET A 192 7.39 -7.33 32.61
N LYS A 193 8.52 -6.72 32.98
CA LYS A 193 8.96 -5.41 32.45
C LYS A 193 9.34 -5.45 30.96
N ILE A 194 9.53 -6.62 30.35
CA ILE A 194 9.75 -6.72 28.90
C ILE A 194 8.51 -6.19 28.17
N ASP A 195 7.32 -6.66 28.50
CA ASP A 195 6.10 -6.31 27.76
C ASP A 195 5.36 -5.08 28.27
N GLU A 196 5.82 -4.52 29.38
CA GLU A 196 5.27 -3.27 29.91
C GLU A 196 5.45 -2.12 28.92
N GLY A 197 4.39 -1.33 28.72
CA GLY A 197 4.41 -0.23 27.75
C GLY A 197 4.29 -0.64 26.27
N SER A 198 4.16 -1.93 25.96
CA SER A 198 3.92 -2.40 24.59
C SER A 198 2.45 -2.25 24.19
N PHE A 199 2.20 -1.85 22.93
CA PHE A 199 0.85 -1.91 22.36
C PHE A 199 0.39 -3.37 22.29
N LYS A 200 -0.84 -3.61 22.74
CA LYS A 200 -1.48 -4.92 22.61
C LYS A 200 -2.15 -4.98 21.24
N PHE A 201 -2.00 -6.10 20.56
CA PHE A 201 -2.66 -6.36 19.28
C PHE A 201 -3.37 -7.71 19.39
N ASN A 202 -4.61 -7.79 18.91
CA ASN A 202 -5.43 -9.00 18.96
C ASN A 202 -5.90 -9.47 17.58
N SER A 203 -5.61 -8.70 16.52
CA SER A 203 -5.95 -9.03 15.14
C SER A 203 -4.75 -8.71 14.26
N ILE A 204 -4.34 -9.69 13.45
CA ILE A 204 -3.25 -9.56 12.47
C ILE A 204 -3.81 -9.91 11.11
N GLU A 205 -3.66 -9.02 10.13
CA GLU A 205 -4.16 -9.24 8.76
C GLU A 205 -3.15 -8.73 7.72
N PRO A 206 -3.07 -9.36 6.54
CA PRO A 206 -2.27 -8.82 5.45
C PRO A 206 -2.96 -7.58 4.84
N LEU A 207 -2.16 -6.56 4.55
CA LEU A 207 -2.55 -5.36 3.84
C LEU A 207 -1.72 -5.23 2.56
N VAL A 208 -2.40 -4.92 1.45
CA VAL A 208 -1.77 -4.65 0.16
C VAL A 208 -1.88 -3.16 -0.12
N ILE A 209 -0.75 -2.50 -0.34
CA ILE A 209 -0.63 -1.07 -0.62
C ILE A 209 -0.13 -0.91 -2.06
N PRO A 210 -1.04 -0.81 -3.05
CA PRO A 210 -0.67 -0.58 -4.43
C PRO A 210 -0.17 0.85 -4.64
N LYS A 211 0.81 1.03 -5.54
CA LYS A 211 1.19 2.38 -6.02
C LYS A 211 0.08 3.01 -6.88
N SER A 212 -0.63 2.18 -7.67
CA SER A 212 -1.84 2.54 -8.39
C SER A 212 -2.69 1.30 -8.63
N ASP A 213 -4.01 1.46 -8.56
CA ASP A 213 -5.01 0.45 -8.92
C ASP A 213 -5.35 0.45 -10.42
N TYR A 214 -4.82 1.42 -11.19
CA TYR A 214 -5.01 1.53 -12.63
C TYR A 214 -3.69 1.34 -13.38
N VAL A 215 -3.58 0.25 -14.16
CA VAL A 215 -2.38 -0.09 -14.92
C VAL A 215 -2.71 -0.25 -16.40
N ILE A 216 -1.91 0.39 -17.26
CA ILE A 216 -2.03 0.26 -18.71
C ILE A 216 -1.43 -1.07 -19.15
N ARG A 217 -2.06 -1.75 -20.11
CA ARG A 217 -1.55 -3.01 -20.69
C ARG A 217 -0.09 -2.84 -21.16
N GLY A 218 0.78 -3.71 -20.68
CA GLY A 218 2.23 -3.67 -20.93
C GLY A 218 3.04 -2.89 -19.89
N GLY A 219 2.37 -2.21 -18.95
CA GLY A 219 3.00 -1.64 -17.75
C GLY A 219 3.16 -2.66 -16.62
N GLU A 220 3.75 -2.22 -15.51
CA GLU A 220 3.99 -3.02 -14.31
C GLU A 220 3.02 -2.65 -13.19
N TYR A 221 2.43 -3.67 -12.54
CA TYR A 221 1.69 -3.48 -11.30
C TYR A 221 2.64 -3.64 -10.11
N TYR A 222 2.79 -2.59 -9.31
CA TYR A 222 3.63 -2.58 -8.11
C TYR A 222 2.74 -2.40 -6.87
N ALA A 223 2.93 -3.26 -5.87
CA ALA A 223 2.28 -3.16 -4.57
C ALA A 223 3.20 -3.67 -3.46
N GLU A 224 3.16 -2.98 -2.32
CA GLU A 224 3.81 -3.40 -1.09
C GLU A 224 2.83 -4.23 -0.26
N ILE A 225 3.29 -5.38 0.24
CA ILE A 225 2.47 -6.28 1.06
C ILE A 225 3.06 -6.29 2.46
N MET A 226 2.25 -5.96 3.46
CA MET A 226 2.67 -5.91 4.85
C MET A 226 1.63 -6.57 5.76
N MET A 227 2.07 -7.03 6.94
CA MET A 227 1.15 -7.48 7.98
C MET A 227 0.77 -6.28 8.86
N ALA A 228 -0.52 -6.00 8.97
CA ALA A 228 -1.08 -5.00 9.86
C ALA A 228 -1.57 -5.68 11.15
N ALA A 229 -1.05 -5.24 12.29
CA ALA A 229 -1.53 -5.64 13.61
C ALA A 229 -2.39 -4.51 14.20
N ARG A 230 -3.54 -4.85 14.79
CA ARG A 230 -4.45 -3.88 15.41
C ARG A 230 -5.08 -4.44 16.69
N ASP A 231 -5.59 -3.52 17.50
CA ASP A 231 -6.44 -3.81 18.65
C ASP A 231 -7.91 -3.50 18.31
N THR A 232 -8.77 -4.52 18.36
CA THR A 232 -10.22 -4.33 18.14
C THR A 232 -10.97 -3.89 19.40
N THR A 233 -10.35 -4.01 20.58
CA THR A 233 -10.94 -3.62 21.87
C THR A 233 -10.65 -2.16 22.22
N GLN A 234 -9.50 -1.63 21.77
CA GLN A 234 -9.12 -0.23 21.89
C GLN A 234 -8.84 0.36 20.49
N PRO A 235 -9.90 0.63 19.71
CA PRO A 235 -9.73 1.16 18.37
C PRO A 235 -9.09 2.55 18.40
N PRO A 236 -8.28 2.90 17.38
CA PRO A 236 -7.67 4.22 17.28
C PRO A 236 -8.73 5.30 17.01
N ILE A 237 -8.43 6.54 17.38
CA ILE A 237 -9.19 7.71 16.95
C ILE A 237 -8.59 8.20 15.63
N VAL A 238 -9.40 8.26 14.57
CA VAL A 238 -8.94 8.66 13.23
C VAL A 238 -9.62 9.95 12.84
N LYS A 239 -8.83 10.99 12.51
CA LYS A 239 -9.33 12.28 12.05
C LYS A 239 -8.77 12.59 10.67
N VAL A 240 -9.64 13.02 9.75
CA VAL A 240 -9.26 13.49 8.41
C VAL A 240 -9.88 14.86 8.19
N ASP A 241 -9.06 15.83 7.79
CA ASP A 241 -9.45 17.24 7.63
C ASP A 241 -10.23 17.81 8.85
N GLY A 242 -9.82 17.40 10.06
CA GLY A 242 -10.42 17.83 11.33
C GLY A 242 -11.72 17.11 11.73
N ARG A 243 -12.21 16.16 10.93
CA ARG A 243 -13.41 15.35 11.22
C ARG A 243 -13.02 13.95 11.66
N GLU A 244 -13.59 13.51 12.77
CA GLU A 244 -13.43 12.14 13.26
C GLU A 244 -14.22 11.16 12.38
N LEU A 245 -13.57 10.07 11.98
CA LEU A 245 -14.15 9.03 11.14
C LEU A 245 -14.83 7.96 11.98
N ASN A 246 -15.83 7.32 11.39
CA ASN A 246 -16.38 6.09 11.96
C ASN A 246 -15.32 4.99 11.91
N VAL A 247 -15.06 4.37 13.06
CA VAL A 247 -14.10 3.28 13.17
C VAL A 247 -14.85 1.96 13.29
N HIS A 248 -14.59 1.03 12.37
CA HIS A 248 -15.18 -0.30 12.38
C HIS A 248 -14.06 -1.34 12.46
N GLN A 249 -14.08 -2.17 13.52
CA GLN A 249 -13.05 -3.18 13.79
C GLN A 249 -11.61 -2.61 13.72
N GLY A 250 -11.40 -1.43 14.31
CA GLY A 250 -10.09 -0.76 14.31
C GLY A 250 -9.69 -0.13 12.97
N ARG A 251 -10.61 0.02 12.00
CA ARG A 251 -10.38 0.71 10.72
C ARG A 251 -11.18 2.01 10.66
N GLY A 252 -10.53 3.14 10.46
CA GLY A 252 -11.21 4.40 10.12
C GLY A 252 -11.76 4.34 8.69
N ILE A 253 -13.05 4.56 8.52
CA ILE A 253 -13.72 4.52 7.22
C ILE A 253 -13.83 5.93 6.66
N LEU A 254 -13.06 6.22 5.61
CA LEU A 254 -13.09 7.49 4.89
C LEU A 254 -13.87 7.33 3.58
N THR A 255 -14.93 8.12 3.41
CA THR A 255 -15.72 8.18 2.18
C THR A 255 -15.78 9.63 1.71
N ILE A 256 -15.18 9.92 0.55
CA ILE A 256 -15.19 11.26 -0.06
C ILE A 256 -15.92 11.19 -1.41
N PRO A 257 -16.97 12.01 -1.64
CA PRO A 257 -17.66 12.04 -2.93
C PRO A 257 -16.77 12.64 -4.03
N ALA A 258 -16.70 11.95 -5.18
CA ALA A 258 -15.86 12.30 -6.31
C ALA A 258 -16.52 13.33 -7.25
N ASN A 259 -16.66 14.58 -6.79
CA ASN A 259 -17.44 15.61 -7.50
C ASN A 259 -16.69 16.39 -8.60
N SER A 260 -15.36 16.30 -8.66
CA SER A 260 -14.56 17.03 -9.64
C SER A 260 -13.38 16.21 -10.10
N VAL A 261 -13.07 16.30 -11.40
CA VAL A 261 -11.98 15.57 -12.05
C VAL A 261 -10.61 15.98 -11.52
N GLY A 262 -9.62 15.11 -11.74
CA GLY A 262 -8.22 15.34 -11.45
C GLY A 262 -7.74 14.68 -10.15
N LYS A 263 -6.47 14.96 -9.81
CA LYS A 263 -5.81 14.44 -8.61
C LYS A 263 -6.38 15.12 -7.36
N LYS A 264 -6.74 14.31 -6.36
CA LYS A 264 -7.24 14.72 -5.05
C LYS A 264 -6.29 14.19 -3.98
N THR A 265 -6.13 14.97 -2.93
CA THR A 265 -5.29 14.63 -1.78
C THR A 265 -6.11 14.82 -0.51
N TRP A 266 -5.80 14.04 0.51
CA TRP A 266 -6.36 14.18 1.85
C TRP A 266 -5.26 13.96 2.89
N SER A 267 -5.43 14.55 4.06
CA SER A 267 -4.51 14.38 5.18
C SER A 267 -5.28 14.25 6.49
N GLY A 268 -4.66 13.61 7.46
CA GLY A 268 -5.27 13.35 8.75
C GLY A 268 -4.27 12.88 9.78
N ASP A 269 -4.79 12.54 10.94
CA ASP A 269 -4.05 12.00 12.06
C ASP A 269 -4.75 10.75 12.61
N ILE A 270 -3.93 9.81 13.07
CA ILE A 270 -4.35 8.60 13.75
C ILE A 270 -3.77 8.67 15.16
N SER A 271 -4.65 8.64 16.16
CA SER A 271 -4.28 8.67 17.57
C SER A 271 -4.54 7.31 18.20
N VAL A 272 -3.49 6.70 18.75
CA VAL A 272 -3.55 5.41 19.47
C VAL A 272 -3.23 5.64 20.93
N MET A 273 -4.04 5.11 21.84
CA MET A 273 -3.77 5.22 23.28
C MET A 273 -2.63 4.28 23.67
N ARG A 274 -1.59 4.83 24.30
CA ARG A 274 -0.49 4.08 24.91
C ARG A 274 -0.95 3.45 26.24
N PRO A 275 -0.25 2.43 26.73
CA PRO A 275 -0.55 1.85 28.05
C PRO A 275 -0.45 2.83 29.22
N ASP A 276 0.29 3.94 29.07
CA ASP A 276 0.42 5.02 30.06
C ASP A 276 -0.77 6.02 30.04
N GLY A 277 -1.75 5.82 29.14
CA GLY A 277 -2.91 6.69 28.97
C GLY A 277 -2.68 7.90 28.07
N THR A 278 -1.46 8.13 27.57
CA THR A 278 -1.16 9.17 26.58
C THR A 278 -1.53 8.71 25.16
N TYR A 279 -1.66 9.64 24.21
CA TYR A 279 -1.89 9.29 22.80
C TYR A 279 -0.58 9.36 21.99
N ASP A 280 -0.31 8.33 21.17
CA ASP A 280 0.63 8.42 20.05
C ASP A 280 -0.12 8.89 18.81
N ILE A 281 0.30 10.01 18.25
CA ILE A 281 -0.37 10.65 17.11
C ILE A 281 0.53 10.53 15.88
N ARG A 282 0.02 9.90 14.83
CA ARG A 282 0.72 9.71 13.56
C ARG A 282 -0.04 10.40 12.44
N GLN A 283 0.69 11.18 11.65
CA GLN A 283 0.15 11.82 10.45
C GLN A 283 -0.04 10.79 9.34
N VAL A 284 -1.17 10.88 8.64
CA VAL A 284 -1.49 10.07 7.48
C VAL A 284 -1.91 10.98 6.33
N LYS A 285 -1.53 10.60 5.11
CA LYS A 285 -1.94 11.29 3.89
C LYS A 285 -2.20 10.27 2.80
N GLY A 286 -3.10 10.62 1.89
CA GLY A 286 -3.38 9.80 0.72
C GLY A 286 -3.77 10.66 -0.48
N GLU A 287 -3.76 10.03 -1.65
CA GLU A 287 -4.17 10.64 -2.90
C GLU A 287 -5.04 9.68 -3.71
N TYR A 288 -5.97 10.23 -4.49
CA TYR A 288 -6.80 9.48 -5.43
C TYR A 288 -7.06 10.35 -6.68
N ILE A 289 -7.40 9.73 -7.80
CA ILE A 289 -7.68 10.45 -9.06
C ILE A 289 -9.14 10.24 -9.42
N VAL A 290 -9.85 11.33 -9.71
CA VAL A 290 -11.21 11.28 -10.25
C VAL A 290 -11.12 11.45 -11.76
N ALA A 291 -11.48 10.41 -12.50
CA ALA A 291 -11.56 10.45 -13.95
C ALA A 291 -13.01 10.69 -14.40
N GLN A 292 -13.18 11.44 -15.50
CA GLN A 292 -14.47 11.54 -16.16
C GLN A 292 -14.73 10.24 -16.95
N PRO A 293 -15.92 9.63 -16.86
CA PRO A 293 -16.29 8.54 -17.75
C PRO A 293 -16.24 9.02 -19.21
N ASN A 294 -15.49 8.32 -20.06
CA ASN A 294 -15.47 8.57 -21.50
C ASN A 294 -15.98 7.34 -22.24
N VAL A 295 -16.97 7.52 -23.13
CA VAL A 295 -17.50 6.46 -23.99
C VAL A 295 -17.24 6.88 -25.44
N VAL A 296 -16.43 6.10 -26.14
CA VAL A 296 -16.15 6.34 -27.57
C VAL A 296 -17.16 5.56 -28.40
N ILE A 297 -18.16 6.28 -28.95
CA ILE A 297 -19.13 5.72 -29.89
C ILE A 297 -18.72 6.15 -31.30
N SER A 298 -18.25 5.21 -32.12
CA SER A 298 -17.78 5.50 -33.48
C SER A 298 -18.46 4.62 -34.52
N PRO A 299 -19.18 5.18 -35.50
CA PRO A 299 -19.81 4.40 -36.55
C PRO A 299 -18.77 3.70 -37.43
N THR A 300 -18.80 2.36 -37.46
CA THR A 300 -17.77 1.53 -38.10
C THR A 300 -17.70 1.67 -39.61
N LYS A 301 -18.82 2.05 -40.27
CA LYS A 301 -18.85 2.29 -41.72
C LYS A 301 -18.49 3.72 -42.14
N MET A 302 -18.29 4.64 -41.20
CA MET A 302 -17.96 6.05 -41.47
C MET A 302 -16.47 6.38 -41.29
N ASN A 303 -15.61 5.37 -41.08
CA ASN A 303 -14.15 5.54 -41.07
C ASN A 303 -13.60 5.80 -42.49
N VAL A 304 -13.96 6.95 -43.06
CA VAL A 304 -13.63 7.36 -44.43
C VAL A 304 -13.01 8.74 -44.41
N PHE A 305 -11.92 8.92 -45.15
CA PHE A 305 -11.41 10.23 -45.52
C PHE A 305 -11.63 10.48 -47.00
N TYR A 306 -12.04 11.70 -47.35
CA TYR A 306 -12.23 12.11 -48.72
C TYR A 306 -10.99 12.84 -49.24
N GLU A 307 -10.47 12.36 -50.38
CA GLU A 307 -9.39 13.02 -51.12
C GLU A 307 -9.88 14.38 -51.66
N GLY A 308 -9.03 15.41 -51.58
CA GLY A 308 -9.33 16.75 -52.13
C GLY A 308 -10.06 17.70 -51.18
N VAL A 309 -10.37 17.25 -49.95
CA VAL A 309 -10.99 18.08 -48.91
C VAL A 309 -10.29 17.93 -47.56
N ASP A 310 -10.53 18.87 -46.67
CA ASP A 310 -10.02 18.88 -45.31
C ASP A 310 -10.94 18.03 -44.43
N ASN A 311 -10.43 16.91 -43.88
CA ASN A 311 -11.23 15.99 -43.07
C ASN A 311 -10.94 16.23 -41.58
N PRO A 312 -11.85 16.87 -40.82
CA PRO A 312 -11.64 17.08 -39.39
C PRO A 312 -11.74 15.75 -38.61
N VAL A 313 -10.87 15.56 -37.62
CA VAL A 313 -10.86 14.41 -36.74
C VAL A 313 -10.45 14.81 -35.32
N GLU A 314 -11.19 14.30 -34.35
CA GLU A 314 -10.84 14.41 -32.93
C GLU A 314 -10.09 13.15 -32.49
N ILE A 315 -8.97 13.33 -31.78
CA ILE A 315 -8.16 12.22 -31.26
C ILE A 315 -7.91 12.46 -29.78
N SER A 316 -8.45 11.58 -28.94
CA SER A 316 -8.27 11.60 -27.50
C SER A 316 -7.81 10.24 -27.00
N ALA A 317 -7.04 10.24 -25.92
CA ALA A 317 -6.65 9.03 -25.20
C ALA A 317 -7.00 9.22 -23.72
N PRO A 318 -7.75 8.30 -23.10
CA PRO A 318 -8.11 8.40 -21.69
C PRO A 318 -6.87 8.54 -20.79
N GLY A 319 -6.87 9.54 -19.92
CA GLY A 319 -5.78 9.79 -18.98
C GLY A 319 -4.53 10.45 -19.57
N ILE A 320 -4.54 10.84 -20.84
CA ILE A 320 -3.39 11.48 -21.49
C ILE A 320 -3.82 12.82 -22.10
N ALA A 321 -3.14 13.89 -21.71
CA ALA A 321 -3.41 15.23 -22.24
C ALA A 321 -3.08 15.32 -23.75
N SER A 322 -3.87 16.09 -24.50
CA SER A 322 -3.80 16.18 -25.96
C SER A 322 -2.45 16.64 -26.52
N GLU A 323 -1.70 17.40 -25.73
CA GLU A 323 -0.37 17.92 -26.00
C GLU A 323 0.73 16.84 -25.92
N ASN A 324 0.47 15.78 -25.14
CA ASN A 324 1.41 14.66 -25.00
C ASN A 324 1.18 13.57 -26.05
N LEU A 325 0.17 13.74 -26.92
CA LEU A 325 -0.13 12.81 -28.01
C LEU A 325 0.74 13.10 -29.25
N LYS A 326 1.51 12.08 -29.64
CA LYS A 326 2.26 12.03 -30.90
C LYS A 326 1.44 11.21 -31.91
N VAL A 327 0.88 11.89 -32.91
CA VAL A 327 0.00 11.29 -33.93
C VAL A 327 0.69 11.28 -35.29
N ASN A 328 0.71 10.11 -35.94
CA ASN A 328 1.17 9.93 -37.31
C ASN A 328 0.09 9.29 -38.18
N ILE A 329 0.12 9.56 -39.48
CA ILE A 329 -0.82 8.97 -40.45
C ILE A 329 -0.10 8.51 -41.72
N SER A 330 -0.52 7.37 -42.28
CA SER A 330 -0.08 6.92 -43.62
C SER A 330 -1.00 7.43 -44.73
N ASN A 331 -0.48 7.56 -45.96
CA ASN A 331 -1.25 7.97 -47.16
C ASN A 331 -1.96 9.34 -47.09
N ALA A 332 -1.65 10.14 -46.08
CA ALA A 332 -2.23 11.46 -45.84
C ALA A 332 -1.24 12.34 -45.07
N ARG A 333 -1.59 13.62 -44.91
CA ARG A 333 -0.96 14.54 -43.94
C ARG A 333 -1.96 14.84 -42.84
N ILE A 334 -1.48 14.96 -41.61
CA ILE A 334 -2.28 15.36 -40.46
C ILE A 334 -1.67 16.61 -39.83
N THR A 335 -2.51 17.59 -39.54
CA THR A 335 -2.10 18.86 -38.93
C THR A 335 -2.99 19.17 -37.74
N LYS A 336 -2.39 19.55 -36.60
CA LYS A 336 -3.15 19.96 -35.41
C LYS A 336 -3.72 21.36 -35.61
N GLN A 337 -5.00 21.54 -35.28
CA GLN A 337 -5.72 22.81 -35.36
C GLN A 337 -6.50 23.00 -34.05
N GLY A 338 -5.89 23.68 -33.07
CA GLY A 338 -6.46 23.81 -31.72
C GLY A 338 -6.46 22.47 -30.97
N SER A 339 -7.63 22.04 -30.50
CA SER A 339 -7.85 20.72 -29.90
C SER A 339 -7.96 19.58 -30.92
N ASP A 340 -8.23 19.92 -32.18
CA ASP A 340 -8.61 18.96 -33.21
C ASP A 340 -7.48 18.74 -34.21
N TYR A 341 -7.67 17.79 -35.11
CA TYR A 341 -6.75 17.52 -36.21
C TYR A 341 -7.48 17.60 -37.54
N VAL A 342 -6.77 18.03 -38.58
CA VAL A 342 -7.24 17.99 -39.96
C VAL A 342 -6.39 17.00 -40.74
N VAL A 343 -7.07 16.05 -41.39
CA VAL A 343 -6.46 15.05 -42.26
C VAL A 343 -6.69 15.44 -43.72
N LYS A 344 -5.59 15.51 -44.49
CA LYS A 344 -5.59 15.73 -45.94
C LYS A 344 -4.97 14.53 -46.64
N PRO A 345 -5.77 13.63 -47.25
CA PRO A 345 -5.24 12.51 -48.02
C PRO A 345 -4.32 12.97 -49.15
N ASN A 346 -3.25 12.21 -49.41
CA ASN A 346 -2.33 12.52 -50.50
C ASN A 346 -3.01 12.33 -51.86
N GLN A 347 -2.59 13.09 -52.87
CA GLN A 347 -3.13 12.92 -54.22
C GLN A 347 -2.84 11.49 -54.74
N GLY A 348 -3.86 10.80 -55.25
CA GLY A 348 -3.78 9.42 -55.74
C GLY A 348 -3.86 8.35 -54.65
N SER A 349 -4.20 8.72 -53.41
CA SER A 349 -4.39 7.77 -52.31
C SER A 349 -5.77 7.12 -52.25
N SER A 350 -6.74 7.58 -53.07
CA SER A 350 -8.06 6.96 -53.11
C SER A 350 -7.99 5.47 -53.46
N GLY A 351 -8.77 4.66 -52.73
CA GLY A 351 -8.74 3.20 -52.81
C GLY A 351 -7.71 2.54 -51.90
N LYS A 352 -6.84 3.34 -51.23
CA LYS A 352 -5.91 2.87 -50.21
C LYS A 352 -6.45 3.17 -48.81
N ASP A 353 -5.89 2.47 -47.83
CA ASP A 353 -6.14 2.72 -46.42
C ASP A 353 -5.16 3.76 -45.86
N ALA A 354 -5.66 4.70 -45.07
CA ALA A 354 -4.89 5.60 -44.22
C ALA A 354 -4.93 5.11 -42.77
N VAL A 355 -3.76 4.89 -42.17
CA VAL A 355 -3.65 4.36 -40.81
C VAL A 355 -3.19 5.46 -39.88
N ILE A 356 -4.07 5.89 -38.97
CA ILE A 356 -3.70 6.77 -37.86
C ILE A 356 -3.05 5.92 -36.79
N SER A 357 -1.84 6.28 -36.37
CA SER A 357 -1.12 5.67 -35.25
C SER A 357 -0.88 6.71 -34.17
N VAL A 358 -1.26 6.37 -32.93
CA VAL A 358 -1.17 7.27 -31.79
C VAL A 358 -0.18 6.69 -30.78
N SER A 359 0.71 7.54 -30.30
CA SER A 359 1.69 7.26 -29.25
C SER A 359 1.72 8.41 -28.26
N ALA A 360 2.17 8.14 -27.04
CA ALA A 360 2.37 9.17 -26.02
C ALA A 360 3.70 8.95 -25.31
N ASP A 361 4.23 10.04 -24.76
CA ASP A 361 5.35 9.97 -23.83
C ASP A 361 4.81 9.71 -22.42
N ILE A 362 5.16 8.56 -21.84
CA ILE A 362 4.79 8.18 -20.48
C ILE A 362 6.08 7.85 -19.75
N ASP A 363 6.39 8.61 -18.71
CA ASP A 363 7.60 8.45 -17.89
C ASP A 363 8.92 8.46 -18.70
N GLY A 364 8.99 9.31 -19.72
CA GLY A 364 10.17 9.47 -20.58
C GLY A 364 10.37 8.37 -21.63
N LYS A 365 9.42 7.43 -21.74
CA LYS A 365 9.39 6.40 -22.78
C LYS A 365 8.20 6.63 -23.71
N THR A 366 8.46 6.62 -25.01
CA THR A 366 7.38 6.67 -26.02
C THR A 366 6.68 5.32 -26.09
N GLN A 367 5.42 5.29 -25.67
CA GLN A 367 4.55 4.11 -25.72
C GLN A 367 3.51 4.25 -26.84
N ARG A 368 3.33 3.18 -27.62
CA ARG A 368 2.28 3.13 -28.65
C ARG A 368 0.94 2.84 -27.98
N LEU A 369 -0.03 3.73 -28.18
CA LEU A 369 -1.38 3.61 -27.60
C LEU A 369 -2.30 2.77 -28.48
N GLY A 370 -2.14 2.87 -29.80
CA GLY A 370 -2.95 2.11 -30.75
C GLY A 370 -2.87 2.64 -32.17
N ASN A 371 -3.69 2.05 -33.05
CA ASN A 371 -3.91 2.54 -34.40
C ASN A 371 -5.36 2.35 -34.84
N LYS A 372 -5.77 3.12 -35.86
CA LYS A 372 -7.08 2.99 -36.51
C LYS A 372 -6.94 3.16 -38.01
N VAL A 373 -7.61 2.27 -38.74
CA VAL A 373 -7.61 2.25 -40.21
C VAL A 373 -8.82 3.01 -40.74
N PHE A 374 -8.58 3.92 -41.69
CA PHE A 374 -9.57 4.70 -42.43
C PHE A 374 -9.43 4.42 -43.91
N ARG A 375 -10.56 4.31 -44.61
CA ARG A 375 -10.57 4.12 -46.08
C ARG A 375 -10.48 5.48 -46.75
N VAL A 376 -9.61 5.64 -47.74
CA VAL A 376 -9.58 6.88 -48.53
C VAL A 376 -10.49 6.74 -49.75
N LYS A 377 -11.52 7.58 -49.84
CA LYS A 377 -12.44 7.64 -50.98
C LYS A 377 -12.31 8.95 -51.74
N ARG A 378 -12.76 8.94 -52.99
CA ARG A 378 -13.05 10.18 -53.71
C ARG A 378 -14.33 10.77 -53.19
N VAL A 379 -14.40 12.10 -53.19
CA VAL A 379 -15.67 12.82 -53.11
C VAL A 379 -16.61 12.26 -54.20
N PRO A 380 -17.89 11.95 -53.90
CA PRO A 380 -18.86 11.50 -54.89
C PRO A 380 -18.95 12.46 -56.09
N ASP A 381 -19.44 11.97 -57.23
CA ASP A 381 -19.62 12.84 -58.39
C ASP A 381 -20.83 13.75 -58.18
N PRO A 382 -20.73 15.04 -58.58
CA PRO A 382 -21.88 15.94 -58.53
C PRO A 382 -22.91 15.52 -59.57
N VAL A 383 -24.13 16.03 -59.43
CA VAL A 383 -25.19 15.78 -60.40
C VAL A 383 -25.45 17.03 -61.22
N ALA A 384 -25.40 16.85 -62.55
CA ALA A 384 -25.70 17.90 -63.50
C ALA A 384 -27.20 18.23 -63.49
N LYS A 385 -27.53 19.52 -63.52
CA LYS A 385 -28.90 20.01 -63.50
C LYS A 385 -29.08 21.24 -64.37
N VAL A 386 -30.27 21.37 -64.94
CA VAL A 386 -30.76 22.61 -65.54
C VAL A 386 -32.02 23.00 -64.80
N ASN A 387 -32.12 24.25 -64.33
CA ASN A 387 -33.24 24.71 -63.51
C ASN A 387 -33.54 23.79 -62.30
N ASN A 388 -32.49 23.31 -61.63
CA ASN A 388 -32.58 22.34 -60.52
C ASN A 388 -33.27 21.00 -60.88
N GLN A 389 -33.41 20.67 -62.17
CA GLN A 389 -33.96 19.42 -62.66
C GLN A 389 -32.86 18.54 -63.26
N ARG A 390 -32.94 17.23 -62.99
CA ARG A 390 -32.04 16.19 -63.54
C ARG A 390 -32.59 15.57 -64.84
N GLY A 391 -33.79 15.97 -65.24
CA GLY A 391 -34.53 15.45 -66.38
C GLY A 391 -36.04 15.63 -66.17
N GLY A 392 -36.83 15.20 -67.15
CA GLY A 392 -38.29 15.27 -67.11
C GLY A 392 -38.88 16.42 -67.92
N SER A 393 -40.14 16.75 -67.65
CA SER A 393 -40.89 17.77 -68.41
C SER A 393 -40.49 19.18 -67.99
N ILE A 394 -40.21 20.05 -68.97
CA ILE A 394 -39.85 21.46 -68.72
C ILE A 394 -40.55 22.38 -69.74
N PRO A 395 -41.18 23.49 -69.29
CA PRO A 395 -41.72 24.48 -70.21
C PRO A 395 -40.61 25.11 -71.06
N LYS A 396 -40.84 25.23 -72.38
CA LYS A 396 -39.84 25.78 -73.31
C LYS A 396 -39.28 27.14 -72.86
N ALA A 397 -40.16 28.05 -72.41
CA ALA A 397 -39.78 29.38 -71.98
C ALA A 397 -38.81 29.34 -70.77
N LEU A 398 -39.00 28.39 -69.86
CA LEU A 398 -38.18 28.23 -68.67
C LEU A 398 -36.79 27.67 -69.00
N LEU A 399 -36.71 26.71 -69.93
CA LEU A 399 -35.45 26.15 -70.41
C LEU A 399 -34.62 27.20 -71.16
N VAL A 400 -35.25 27.96 -72.07
CA VAL A 400 -34.58 29.03 -72.84
C VAL A 400 -34.12 30.19 -71.94
N ALA A 401 -34.79 30.43 -70.81
CA ALA A 401 -34.40 31.45 -69.83
C ALA A 401 -33.16 31.06 -68.99
N GLN A 402 -32.81 29.77 -68.91
CA GLN A 402 -31.62 29.34 -68.18
C GLN A 402 -30.35 29.80 -68.89
N MET A 403 -29.36 30.23 -68.11
CA MET A 403 -28.06 30.61 -68.66
C MET A 403 -27.23 29.39 -69.07
N GLY A 404 -27.45 28.24 -68.43
CA GLY A 404 -26.63 27.04 -68.61
C GLY A 404 -26.99 25.91 -67.64
N ILE A 405 -26.00 25.07 -67.36
CA ILE A 405 -26.12 23.87 -66.52
C ILE A 405 -25.30 24.08 -65.24
N ALA A 406 -25.78 23.56 -64.11
CA ALA A 406 -25.04 23.52 -62.85
C ALA A 406 -24.67 22.09 -62.46
N ALA A 407 -23.63 21.93 -61.63
CA ALA A 407 -23.25 20.65 -61.02
C ALA A 407 -23.34 20.79 -59.50
N ASP A 408 -24.32 20.11 -58.91
CA ASP A 408 -24.59 20.17 -57.47
C ASP A 408 -24.21 18.87 -56.78
N MET A 409 -23.64 18.97 -55.58
CA MET A 409 -23.48 17.82 -54.70
C MET A 409 -24.76 17.60 -53.90
N GLU A 410 -25.35 16.41 -54.00
CA GLU A 410 -26.49 16.03 -53.17
C GLU A 410 -26.08 15.00 -52.12
N ASN A 411 -26.64 15.14 -50.90
CA ASN A 411 -26.41 14.24 -49.78
C ASN A 411 -24.92 14.08 -49.43
N PHE A 412 -24.17 15.19 -49.44
CA PHE A 412 -22.76 15.21 -49.08
C PHE A 412 -22.48 16.29 -48.05
N GLU A 413 -21.70 15.94 -47.03
CA GLU A 413 -21.49 16.75 -45.83
C GLU A 413 -20.49 17.89 -46.03
N PHE A 414 -19.73 17.89 -47.13
CA PHE A 414 -18.77 18.95 -47.46
C PHE A 414 -19.35 19.89 -48.51
N ASP A 415 -19.24 21.20 -48.26
CA ASP A 415 -19.62 22.24 -49.23
C ASP A 415 -18.54 22.35 -50.32
N LEU A 416 -18.84 21.78 -51.50
CA LEU A 416 -17.96 21.77 -52.65
C LEU A 416 -18.64 22.34 -53.88
N LYS A 417 -17.88 23.16 -54.62
CA LYS A 417 -18.34 23.79 -55.85
C LYS A 417 -17.69 23.13 -57.06
N PHE A 418 -18.52 22.63 -57.96
CA PHE A 418 -18.09 22.07 -59.24
C PHE A 418 -18.42 23.03 -60.38
N LYS A 419 -17.48 23.17 -61.32
CA LYS A 419 -17.66 24.01 -62.51
C LYS A 419 -17.81 23.14 -63.74
N ILE A 420 -18.90 23.28 -64.48
CA ILE A 420 -19.09 22.62 -65.78
C ILE A 420 -18.09 23.21 -66.79
N THR A 421 -17.30 22.36 -67.43
CA THR A 421 -16.30 22.74 -68.43
C THR A 421 -16.75 22.46 -69.86
N LYS A 422 -17.56 21.42 -70.07
CA LYS A 422 -18.04 21.01 -71.38
C LYS A 422 -19.40 20.34 -71.29
N PHE A 423 -20.23 20.47 -72.31
CA PHE A 423 -21.42 19.65 -72.53
C PHE A 423 -21.88 19.78 -73.97
N SER A 424 -22.76 18.88 -74.40
CA SER A 424 -23.39 18.93 -75.72
C SER A 424 -24.91 18.86 -75.59
N VAL A 425 -25.62 19.65 -76.38
CA VAL A 425 -27.09 19.64 -76.43
C VAL A 425 -27.53 19.07 -77.76
N SER A 426 -28.37 18.04 -77.70
CA SER A 426 -28.91 17.41 -78.89
C SER A 426 -30.43 17.32 -78.86
N THR A 427 -31.02 17.44 -80.05
CA THR A 427 -32.44 17.22 -80.28
C THR A 427 -32.68 16.77 -81.72
N THR A 428 -33.89 16.31 -82.02
CA THR A 428 -34.27 15.90 -83.38
C THR A 428 -34.75 17.10 -84.19
N ILE A 429 -34.10 17.40 -85.30
CA ILE A 429 -34.48 18.48 -86.24
C ILE A 429 -34.65 17.87 -87.62
N SER A 430 -35.86 17.99 -88.19
CA SER A 430 -36.20 17.43 -89.52
C SER A 430 -35.91 15.93 -89.65
N GLY A 431 -36.14 15.16 -88.57
CA GLY A 431 -35.95 13.71 -88.54
C GLY A 431 -34.53 13.23 -88.23
N TYR A 432 -33.55 14.13 -88.07
CA TYR A 432 -32.16 13.79 -87.74
C TYR A 432 -31.76 14.36 -86.38
N VAL A 433 -31.01 13.60 -85.60
CA VAL A 433 -30.39 14.10 -84.35
C VAL A 433 -29.30 15.09 -84.73
N ARG A 434 -29.38 16.31 -84.20
CA ARG A 434 -28.32 17.30 -84.30
C ARG A 434 -27.71 17.55 -82.94
N ASN A 435 -26.39 17.64 -82.90
CA ASN A 435 -25.63 17.90 -81.68
C ASN A 435 -24.97 19.29 -81.76
N PHE A 436 -24.98 20.01 -80.64
CA PHE A 436 -24.42 21.35 -80.50
C PHE A 436 -23.53 21.38 -79.25
N ASP A 437 -22.24 21.60 -79.41
CA ASP A 437 -21.27 21.55 -78.31
C ASP A 437 -21.12 22.90 -77.60
N SER A 438 -20.84 22.86 -76.30
CA SER A 438 -20.43 24.00 -75.48
C SER A 438 -19.15 23.64 -74.71
N ASN A 439 -18.21 24.58 -74.68
CA ASN A 439 -16.96 24.50 -73.92
C ASN A 439 -17.00 25.39 -72.67
N SER A 440 -18.19 25.62 -72.12
CA SER A 440 -18.38 26.40 -70.89
C SER A 440 -19.55 25.86 -70.07
N THR A 441 -19.85 26.52 -68.95
CA THR A 441 -21.04 26.23 -68.13
C THR A 441 -22.34 26.74 -68.78
N PHE A 442 -22.23 27.64 -69.76
CA PHE A 442 -23.35 28.37 -70.36
C PHE A 442 -23.82 27.76 -71.69
N PHE A 443 -25.11 27.94 -71.99
CA PHE A 443 -25.65 27.64 -73.31
C PHE A 443 -25.11 28.62 -74.35
N THR A 444 -24.68 28.11 -75.51
CA THR A 444 -24.29 28.93 -76.66
C THR A 444 -25.52 29.53 -77.34
N ASP A 445 -25.31 30.58 -78.15
CA ASP A 445 -26.42 31.20 -78.90
C ASP A 445 -27.07 30.22 -79.88
N GLU A 446 -26.27 29.37 -80.52
CA GLU A 446 -26.77 28.30 -81.40
C GLU A 446 -27.65 27.29 -80.65
N GLN A 447 -27.24 26.89 -79.43
CA GLN A 447 -28.05 26.03 -78.58
C GLN A 447 -29.36 26.72 -78.20
N LYS A 448 -29.32 28.00 -77.80
CA LYS A 448 -30.54 28.75 -77.45
C LYS A 448 -31.49 28.91 -78.63
N ASP A 449 -30.98 29.17 -79.83
CA ASP A 449 -31.77 29.27 -81.05
C ASP A 449 -32.40 27.95 -81.44
N MET A 450 -31.67 26.84 -81.28
CA MET A 450 -32.22 25.50 -81.44
C MET A 450 -33.34 25.24 -80.41
N LEU A 451 -33.11 25.54 -79.13
CA LEU A 451 -34.10 25.38 -78.06
C LEU A 451 -35.37 26.22 -78.28
N ARG A 452 -35.27 27.41 -78.90
CA ARG A 452 -36.45 28.23 -79.26
C ARG A 452 -37.34 27.53 -80.31
N ARG A 453 -36.73 26.77 -81.21
CA ARG A 453 -37.38 26.07 -82.33
C ARG A 453 -37.94 24.70 -81.95
N THR A 454 -37.69 24.20 -80.73
CA THR A 454 -38.27 22.94 -80.28
C THR A 454 -39.80 23.04 -80.11
N SER A 455 -40.49 21.96 -80.43
CA SER A 455 -41.94 21.82 -80.26
C SER A 455 -42.29 21.07 -78.99
N ARG A 456 -43.54 21.21 -78.53
CA ARG A 456 -44.08 20.43 -77.41
C ARG A 456 -43.94 18.92 -77.68
N GLY A 457 -43.54 18.16 -76.66
CA GLY A 457 -43.25 16.72 -76.71
C GLY A 457 -41.87 16.37 -77.26
N GLN A 458 -41.10 17.33 -77.77
CA GLN A 458 -39.76 17.09 -78.29
C GLN A 458 -38.77 16.82 -77.14
N GLN A 459 -37.88 15.85 -77.35
CA GLN A 459 -36.83 15.51 -76.40
C GLN A 459 -35.57 16.33 -76.65
N VAL A 460 -35.00 16.87 -75.58
CA VAL A 460 -33.70 17.55 -75.56
C VAL A 460 -32.78 16.77 -74.63
N PHE A 461 -31.66 16.32 -75.15
CA PHE A 461 -30.63 15.64 -74.37
C PHE A 461 -29.46 16.56 -74.16
N ILE A 462 -28.96 16.60 -72.94
CA ILE A 462 -27.71 17.26 -72.60
C ILE A 462 -26.74 16.15 -72.21
N THR A 463 -25.77 15.87 -73.07
CA THR A 463 -24.82 14.76 -72.96
C THR A 463 -23.40 15.29 -72.84
N ASP A 464 -22.44 14.37 -72.66
CA ASP A 464 -21.01 14.67 -72.64
C ASP A 464 -20.64 15.78 -71.64
N ILE A 465 -21.35 15.81 -70.51
CA ILE A 465 -21.20 16.82 -69.48
C ILE A 465 -19.92 16.52 -68.71
N GLU A 466 -19.01 17.49 -68.68
CA GLU A 466 -17.79 17.43 -67.89
C GLU A 466 -17.76 18.54 -66.84
N ALA A 467 -17.27 18.23 -65.65
CA ALA A 467 -17.11 19.18 -64.56
C ALA A 467 -15.76 19.02 -63.86
N VAL A 468 -15.23 20.12 -63.33
CA VAL A 468 -14.01 20.13 -62.51
C VAL A 468 -14.35 20.57 -61.10
N GLY A 469 -13.91 19.79 -60.12
CA GLY A 469 -14.05 20.11 -58.69
C GLY A 469 -12.84 20.81 -58.09
N PRO A 470 -12.86 21.11 -56.77
CA PRO A 470 -11.74 21.69 -56.06
C PRO A 470 -10.47 20.81 -56.05
N ASP A 471 -10.63 19.51 -56.32
CA ASP A 471 -9.55 18.54 -56.49
C ASP A 471 -8.80 18.67 -57.84
N GLY A 472 -9.26 19.56 -58.73
CA GLY A 472 -8.64 19.86 -60.02
C GLY A 472 -8.83 18.76 -61.07
N ARG A 473 -9.67 17.75 -60.81
CA ARG A 473 -9.90 16.63 -61.72
C ARG A 473 -11.17 16.84 -62.53
N THR A 474 -11.09 16.55 -63.84
CA THR A 474 -12.26 16.50 -64.73
C THR A 474 -13.05 15.21 -64.50
N ARG A 475 -14.37 15.34 -64.43
CA ARG A 475 -15.32 14.26 -64.20
C ARG A 475 -16.42 14.29 -65.25
N SER A 476 -16.76 13.14 -65.81
CA SER A 476 -17.92 13.01 -66.68
C SER A 476 -19.17 12.80 -65.83
N LEU A 477 -20.21 13.60 -66.07
CA LEU A 477 -21.47 13.58 -65.33
C LEU A 477 -22.56 12.90 -66.15
N GLY A 478 -23.60 12.42 -65.46
CA GLY A 478 -24.77 11.83 -66.11
C GLY A 478 -25.50 12.81 -67.03
N ALA A 479 -26.06 12.30 -68.13
CA ALA A 479 -26.82 13.08 -69.09
C ALA A 479 -28.16 13.56 -68.49
N ILE A 480 -28.65 14.70 -68.99
CA ILE A 480 -29.96 15.26 -68.63
C ILE A 480 -30.89 15.04 -69.82
N ALA A 481 -32.02 14.37 -69.61
CA ALA A 481 -33.03 14.15 -70.62
C ALA A 481 -34.28 14.97 -70.29
N LEU A 482 -34.57 15.97 -71.11
CA LEU A 482 -35.71 16.87 -70.94
C LEU A 482 -36.75 16.65 -72.03
N VAL A 483 -38.02 16.80 -71.67
CA VAL A 483 -39.16 16.80 -72.61
C VAL A 483 -39.79 18.18 -72.56
N ILE A 484 -39.98 18.81 -73.72
CA ILE A 484 -40.60 20.12 -73.79
C ILE A 484 -42.11 20.00 -73.53
N ASP A 485 -42.62 20.67 -72.51
CA ASP A 485 -44.06 20.81 -72.25
C ASP A 485 -44.70 21.94 -73.06
#